data_AF-A0A935I6L6-F1
#
_entry.id   AF-A0A935I6L6-F1
#
_cell.length_a   1.000
_cell.length_b   1.000
_cell.length_c   1.000
_cell.angle_alpha   90.00
_cell.angle_beta   90.00
_cell.angle_gamma   90.00
#
_symmetry.space_group_name_H-M   'P 1'
#
loop_
_entity.id
_entity.type
_entity.pdbx_description
1 polymer ?
#
loop_
_entity_poly.entity_id
_entity_poly.type
_entity_poly.pdbx_seq_one_letter_code
_entity_poly.pdbx_strand_id
1 'polypeptide(L)' 'MKIYNPIIVIIFLLIVVLITPMDAQCPMCKMAAESNMKSGGMAGQGLNQGILYLLALPYLIVGTMIYLYRKNKKVLNQD' A
#
# COMPACT_ATOMS: atom_id res chain seq x y z
N MET A 1 -5.13 -25.23 25.03
CA MET A 1 -5.37 -23.83 24.66
C MET A 1 -4.27 -23.44 23.67
N LYS A 2 -4.60 -23.29 22.38
CA LYS A 2 -3.60 -23.16 21.31
C LYS A 2 -2.84 -21.85 21.50
N ILE A 3 -1.51 -21.96 21.56
CA ILE A 3 -0.55 -20.87 21.58
C ILE A 3 -0.85 -19.95 20.40
N TYR A 4 -1.42 -18.77 20.67
CA TYR A 4 -1.44 -17.69 19.70
C TYR A 4 0.02 -17.25 19.52
N ASN A 5 0.59 -17.58 18.37
CA ASN A 5 1.95 -17.22 18.03
C ASN A 5 2.06 -15.68 18.14
N PRO A 6 2.87 -15.13 19.07
CA PRO A 6 2.89 -13.69 19.34
C PRO A 6 3.23 -12.88 18.09
N ILE A 7 3.94 -13.48 17.14
CA ILE A 7 4.24 -12.92 15.83
C ILE A 7 2.96 -12.59 15.05
N ILE A 8 1.93 -13.44 15.09
CA ILE A 8 0.66 -13.21 14.37
C ILE A 8 -0.08 -12.02 14.97
N VAL A 9 -0.08 -11.87 16.30
CA VAL A 9 -0.70 -10.74 16.99
C VAL A 9 0.02 -9.44 16.68
N ILE A 10 1.35 -9.46 16.64
CA ILE A 10 2.18 -8.30 16.28
C ILE A 10 1.92 -7.88 14.82
N ILE A 11 1.88 -8.84 13.89
CA ILE A 11 1.57 -8.56 12.47
C ILE A 11 0.18 -7.96 12.32
N PHE A 12 -0.82 -8.51 13.02
CA PHE A 12 -2.18 -7.98 13.00
C PHE A 12 -2.25 -6.54 13.53
N LEU A 13 -1.59 -6.25 14.66
CA LEU A 13 -1.50 -4.90 15.21
C LEU A 13 -0.83 -3.92 14.23
N LEU A 14 0.23 -4.37 13.56
CA LEU A 14 0.97 -3.54 12.61
C LEU A 14 0.12 -3.20 11.37
N ILE A 15 -0.67 -4.16 10.88
CA ILE A 15 -1.65 -3.93 9.80
C ILE A 15 -2.74 -2.94 10.24
N VAL A 16 -3.22 -3.03 11.49
CA VAL A 16 -4.24 -2.12 12.04
C VAL A 16 -3.72 -0.68 12.18
N VAL A 17 -2.43 -0.48 12.42
CA VAL A 17 -1.83 0.87 12.46
C VAL A 17 -1.65 1.45 11.05
N LEU A 18 -1.41 0.61 10.03
CA LEU A 18 -1.20 1.05 8.65
C LEU A 18 -2.49 1.42 7.89
N ILE A 19 -3.67 1.04 8.39
CA ILE A 19 -4.97 1.38 7.79
C ILE A 19 -5.48 2.78 8.17
N THR A 20 -4.77 3.54 9.00
CA THR A 20 -5.13 4.94 9.22
C THR A 20 -4.98 5.72 7.90
N PRO A 21 -5.90 6.63 7.55
CA PRO A 21 -5.73 7.47 6.38
C PRO A 21 -4.40 8.22 6.53
N MET A 22 -3.43 7.88 5.69
CA MET A 22 -2.18 8.64 5.61
C MET A 22 -2.54 10.04 5.09
N ASP A 23 -2.79 10.96 6.02
CA ASP A 23 -2.67 12.38 5.73
C ASP A 23 -1.32 12.60 5.04
N ALA A 24 -1.33 13.25 3.88
CA ALA A 24 -0.17 13.34 3.00
C ALA A 24 1.09 13.72 3.79
N GLN A 25 2.10 12.84 3.75
CA GLN A 25 3.33 12.95 4.56
C GLN A 25 4.24 14.11 4.16
N CYS A 26 3.88 14.88 3.13
CA CYS A 26 4.54 16.14 2.77
C CYS A 26 3.57 17.30 3.02
N PRO A 27 3.75 18.07 4.12
CA PRO A 27 2.87 19.21 4.45
C PRO A 27 2.89 20.28 3.35
N MET A 28 3.98 20.37 2.58
CA MET A 28 4.11 21.29 1.45
C MET A 28 3.24 20.91 0.25
N CYS A 29 3.19 19.62 -0.12
CA CYS A 29 2.36 19.14 -1.22
C CYS A 29 0.87 19.23 -0.88
N LYS A 30 0.51 18.96 0.39
CA LYS A 30 -0.85 19.12 0.91
C LYS A 30 -1.30 20.59 0.87
N MET A 31 -0.46 21.49 1.38
CA MET A 31 -0.77 22.92 1.43
C MET A 31 -0.91 23.55 0.03
N ALA A 32 -0.05 23.17 -0.92
CA ALA A 32 -0.14 23.64 -2.30
C ALA A 32 -1.44 23.15 -2.99
N ALA A 33 -1.80 21.88 -2.80
CA ALA A 33 -3.04 21.31 -3.33
C ALA A 33 -4.29 21.95 -2.71
N GLU A 34 -4.32 22.11 -1.38
CA GLU A 34 -5.44 22.77 -0.69
C GLU A 34 -5.56 24.25 -1.08
N SER A 35 -4.45 24.96 -1.26
CA SER A 35 -4.45 26.36 -1.71
C SER A 35 -4.97 26.50 -3.13
N ASN A 36 -4.62 25.58 -4.03
CA ASN A 36 -5.15 25.53 -5.39
C ASN A 36 -6.67 25.26 -5.39
N MET A 37 -7.14 24.32 -4.55
CA MET A 37 -8.57 24.05 -4.41
C MET A 37 -9.36 25.23 -3.83
N LYS A 38 -8.81 25.95 -2.84
CA LYS A 38 -9.43 27.15 -2.26
C LYS A 38 -9.52 28.32 -3.24
N SER A 39 -8.64 28.37 -4.24
CA SER A 39 -8.64 29.39 -5.30
C SER A 39 -9.43 28.95 -6.54
N GLY A 40 -10.20 27.87 -6.45
CA GLY A 40 -11.07 27.36 -7.52
C GLY A 40 -10.39 26.43 -8.52
N GLY A 41 -9.13 26.09 -8.31
CA GLY A 41 -8.40 25.12 -9.11
C GLY A 41 -8.70 23.66 -8.71
N MET A 42 -8.39 22.72 -9.61
CA MET A 42 -8.63 21.28 -9.38
C MET A 42 -7.33 20.51 -9.11
N ALA A 43 -6.18 21.19 -9.07
CA ALA A 43 -4.88 20.55 -8.84
C ALA A 43 -4.77 20.17 -7.35
N GLY A 44 -5.17 18.95 -7.04
CA GLY A 44 -5.29 18.43 -5.67
C GLY A 44 -6.40 17.39 -5.54
N GLN A 45 -7.41 17.44 -6.42
CA GLN A 45 -8.42 16.39 -6.50
C GLN A 45 -7.75 15.06 -6.86
N GLY A 46 -7.94 14.04 -6.02
CA GLY A 46 -7.44 12.70 -6.27
C GLY A 46 -5.95 12.48 -5.95
N LEU A 47 -5.22 13.46 -5.40
CA LEU A 47 -3.79 13.30 -5.08
C LEU A 47 -3.52 12.12 -4.12
N ASN A 48 -4.34 11.97 -3.08
CA ASN A 48 -4.23 10.85 -2.14
C ASN A 48 -4.48 9.49 -2.81
N GLN A 49 -5.40 9.44 -3.78
CA GLN A 49 -5.62 8.22 -4.57
C GLN A 49 -4.41 7.91 -5.47
N GLY A 50 -3.82 8.94 -6.09
CA GLY A 50 -2.60 8.79 -6.87
C GLY A 50 -1.42 8.23 -6.06
N ILE A 51 -1.20 8.74 -4.84
CA ILE A 51 -0.14 8.25 -3.94
C ILE A 51 -0.37 6.77 -3.59
N LEU A 52 -1.61 6.40 -3.22
CA LEU A 52 -1.95 5.01 -2.90
C LEU A 52 -1.75 4.09 -4.11
N TYR A 53 -2.11 4.52 -5.32
CA TYR A 53 -1.87 3.76 -6.55
C TYR A 53 -0.38 3.54 -6.82
N LEU A 54 0.43 4.59 -6.71
CA LEU A 54 1.88 4.53 -6.92
C LEU A 54 2.57 3.64 -5.89
N LEU A 55 2.11 3.66 -4.64
CA LEU A 55 2.62 2.80 -3.58
C LEU A 55 2.18 1.35 -3.75
N ALA A 56 0.93 1.09 -4.15
CA ALA A 56 0.40 -0.27 -4.31
C ALA A 56 1.03 -1.02 -5.50
N LEU A 57 1.31 -0.30 -6.59
CA LEU A 57 1.84 -0.86 -7.84
C LEU A 57 3.08 -1.77 -7.66
N PRO A 58 4.19 -1.32 -7.01
CA PRO A 58 5.38 -2.15 -6.86
C PRO A 58 5.12 -3.45 -6.07
N TYR A 59 4.26 -3.40 -5.04
CA TYR A 59 3.93 -4.60 -4.27
C TYR A 59 3.11 -5.60 -5.08
N LEU A 60 2.15 -5.12 -5.89
CA LEU A 60 1.36 -5.97 -6.77
C LEU A 60 2.23 -6.65 -7.83
N ILE A 61 3.16 -5.90 -8.44
CA ILE A 61 4.10 -6.42 -9.44
C ILE A 61 4.99 -7.50 -8.81
N VAL A 62 5.66 -7.20 -7.70
CA VAL A 62 6.57 -8.16 -7.04
C VAL A 62 5.82 -9.39 -6.54
N GLY A 63 4.64 -9.20 -5.91
CA GLY A 63 3.79 -10.29 -5.45
C GLY A 63 3.35 -11.22 -6.58
N THR A 64 2.95 -10.65 -7.71
CA THR A 64 2.55 -11.41 -8.91
C THR A 64 3.74 -12.17 -9.49
N MET A 65 4.90 -11.54 -9.61
CA MET A 65 6.13 -12.18 -10.10
C MET A 65 6.56 -13.36 -9.23
N ILE A 66 6.55 -13.19 -7.91
CA ILE A 66 6.85 -14.27 -6.96
C ILE A 66 5.84 -15.41 -7.09
N TYR A 67 4.55 -15.10 -7.18
CA TYR A 67 3.51 -16.11 -7.33
C TYR A 67 3.69 -16.93 -8.62
N LEU A 68 3.90 -16.27 -9.76
CA LEU A 68 4.14 -16.93 -11.04
C LEU A 68 5.41 -17.77 -11.03
N TYR A 69 6.51 -17.25 -10.48
CA TYR A 69 7.76 -17.99 -10.34
C TYR A 69 7.58 -19.26 -9.51
N ARG A 70 6.91 -19.17 -8.35
CA ARG A 70 6.65 -20.34 -7.49
C ARG A 70 5.73 -21.35 -8.16
N LYS A 71 4.70 -20.89 -8.88
CA LYS A 71 3.80 -21.75 -9.64
C LYS A 71 4.56 -22.54 -10.71
N ASN A 72 5.38 -21.85 -11.51
CA ASN A 72 6.14 -22.48 -12.59
C ASN A 72 7.23 -23.42 -12.04
N LYS A 73 7.87 -23.07 -10.91
CA LYS A 73 8.85 -23.96 -10.26
C LYS A 73 8.22 -25.24 -9.71
N LYS A 74 7.00 -25.18 -9.18
CA LYS A 74 6.28 -26.40 -8.74
C LYS A 74 5.98 -27.31 -9.92
N VAL A 75 5.54 -26.74 -11.05
CA VAL A 75 5.25 -27.50 -12.27
C VAL A 75 6.51 -28.18 -12.83
N LEU A 76 7.68 -27.52 -12.80
CA LEU A 76 8.95 -28.06 -13.30
C LEU A 76 9.65 -29.08 -12.37
N ASN A 77 9.25 -29.22 -11.11
CA ASN A 77 9.80 -30.22 -10.17
C ASN A 77 8.81 -31.37 -9.92
N GLN A 78 7.81 -31.54 -10.80
CA GLN A 78 6.84 -32.64 -10.76
C GLN A 78 7.10 -33.71 -11.84
N ASP A 79 8.24 -33.63 -12.54
CA ASP A 79 8.86 -34.72 -13.30
C ASP A 79 9.85 -35.48 -12.40
#